data_AF-K0T509-F1
#
_entry.id   AF-K0T509-F1
#
_cell.length_a   1.000
_cell.length_b   1.000
_cell.length_c   1.000
_cell.angle_alpha   90.00
_cell.angle_beta   90.00
_cell.angle_gamma   90.00
#
_symmetry.space_group_name_H-M   'P 1'
#
loop_
_entity.id
_entity.type
_entity.pdbx_description
1 polymer ?
#
loop_
_entity_poly.entity_id
_entity_poly.type
_entity_poly.pdbx_seq_one_letter_code
_entity_poly.pdbx_strand_id
1 'polypeptide(L)'
;MIRVLITGPDGSPYANGCFMFDINLTSSYPKGSPKVIFLTTGGGRVRFNPNRESPRLCVFYNCGKVCLSLLGTWSGPGWVPGQSTLLQVLISIQSLILVPDPYFNEPGWQSSRGTPHGDAQSRAYNTNIRRYTVAHAIEDHISAILGKRNPFQEFETVMIKHYLLKRIQIQNQLWSWVKDDQTLRSKVGNVCNLLAQLEQDHGKCTKTKKRRKRSEPICLDGTSSGGTSKRPTVNPNEPISLDSDVEEMEEVIDVDGDEHTGKSDEATAKKDSIIDLT
;
A
#
# COMPACT_ATOMS: atom_id res chain seq x y z
N MET A 1 19.09 -3.27 10.65
CA MET A 1 17.73 -2.73 10.76
C MET A 1 17.17 -2.60 9.36
N ILE A 2 15.93 -3.05 9.14
CA ILE A 2 15.22 -3.01 7.86
C ILE A 2 13.96 -2.18 8.06
N ARG A 3 13.64 -1.27 7.15
CA ARG A 3 12.36 -0.57 7.16
C ARG A 3 11.48 -1.09 6.03
N VAL A 4 10.20 -1.21 6.29
CA VAL A 4 9.21 -1.76 5.37
C VAL A 4 8.02 -0.83 5.28
N LEU A 5 7.55 -0.60 4.06
CA LEU A 5 6.29 0.07 3.76
C LEU A 5 5.30 -0.99 3.28
N ILE A 6 4.13 -1.07 3.92
CA ILE A 6 3.01 -1.92 3.49
C ILE A 6 1.84 -1.00 3.15
N THR A 7 1.26 -1.18 1.96
CA THR A 7 0.02 -0.52 1.60
C THR A 7 -1.17 -1.32 2.12
N GLY A 8 -2.16 -0.67 2.71
CA GLY A 8 -3.35 -1.34 3.21
C GLY A 8 -4.13 -2.02 2.07
N PRO A 9 -4.59 -3.26 2.28
CA PRO A 9 -5.28 -4.03 1.25
C PRO A 9 -6.66 -3.45 0.94
N ASP A 10 -7.10 -3.65 -0.30
CA ASP A 10 -8.41 -3.21 -0.77
C ASP A 10 -9.54 -3.94 0.00
N GLY A 11 -10.69 -3.29 0.15
CA GLY A 11 -11.81 -3.82 0.94
C GLY A 11 -11.65 -3.77 2.47
N SER A 12 -10.50 -3.28 2.97
CA SER A 12 -10.25 -3.08 4.40
C SER A 12 -10.40 -1.60 4.82
N PRO A 13 -10.60 -1.29 6.11
CA PRO A 13 -10.55 0.08 6.61
C PRO A 13 -9.13 0.71 6.53
N TYR A 14 -8.13 -0.07 6.11
CA TYR A 14 -6.75 0.34 5.88
C TYR A 14 -6.46 0.71 4.43
N ALA A 15 -7.39 0.44 3.51
CA ALA A 15 -7.18 0.49 2.06
C ALA A 15 -6.51 1.79 1.60
N ASN A 16 -5.47 1.63 0.77
CA ASN A 16 -4.62 2.69 0.20
C ASN A 16 -3.82 3.55 1.20
N GLY A 17 -3.89 3.28 2.51
CA GLY A 17 -2.99 3.86 3.49
C GLY A 17 -1.58 3.30 3.39
N CYS A 18 -0.57 4.14 3.65
CA CYS A 18 0.84 3.75 3.73
C CYS A 18 1.23 3.48 5.19
N PHE A 19 1.64 2.25 5.50
CA PHE A 19 1.96 1.81 6.85
C PHE A 19 3.45 1.46 6.96
N MET A 20 4.18 2.13 7.85
CA MET A 20 5.62 1.92 8.02
C MET A 20 5.91 1.03 9.21
N PHE A 21 6.89 0.15 9.01
CA PHE A 21 7.37 -0.80 10.00
C PHE A 21 8.89 -0.78 10.03
N ASP A 22 9.47 -0.73 11.22
CA ASP A 22 10.87 -0.98 11.48
C ASP A 22 11.06 -2.41 11.98
N ILE A 23 11.95 -3.14 11.32
CA ILE A 23 12.29 -4.52 11.61
C ILE A 23 13.74 -4.57 12.05
N ASN A 24 13.94 -4.95 13.32
CA ASN A 24 15.26 -5.17 13.87
C ASN A 24 15.57 -6.67 13.91
N LEU A 25 16.55 -7.08 13.08
CA LEU A 25 17.13 -8.42 13.13
C LEU A 25 18.11 -8.45 14.31
N THR A 26 17.76 -9.22 15.34
CA THR A 26 18.60 -9.36 16.56
C THR A 26 19.84 -10.19 16.26
N SER A 27 20.84 -10.17 17.16
CA SER A 27 22.04 -11.02 17.05
C SER A 27 21.71 -12.53 17.02
N SER A 28 20.52 -12.92 17.49
CA SER A 28 20.02 -14.29 17.42
C SER A 28 19.35 -14.66 16.10
N TYR A 29 19.10 -13.73 15.17
CA TYR A 29 18.47 -14.05 13.89
C TYR A 29 19.42 -14.88 12.99
N PRO A 30 18.95 -15.95 12.31
CA PRO A 30 17.57 -16.44 12.16
C PRO A 30 17.12 -17.47 13.21
N LYS A 31 17.91 -17.76 14.25
CA LYS A 31 17.52 -18.66 15.35
C LYS A 31 16.43 -18.06 16.26
N GLY A 32 16.36 -16.73 16.36
CA GLY A 32 15.31 -16.01 17.07
C GLY A 32 14.48 -15.13 16.13
N SER A 33 13.25 -14.82 16.55
CA SER A 33 12.35 -13.96 15.78
C SER A 33 12.90 -12.53 15.65
N PRO A 34 12.60 -11.84 14.53
CA PRO A 34 12.90 -10.42 14.39
C PRO A 34 11.99 -9.59 15.33
N LYS A 35 12.41 -8.37 15.68
CA LYS A 35 11.53 -7.41 16.39
C LYS A 35 10.91 -6.45 15.39
N VAL A 36 9.59 -6.30 15.41
CA VAL A 36 8.86 -5.41 14.50
C VAL A 36 8.19 -4.28 15.29
N ILE A 37 8.40 -3.04 14.83
CA ILE A 37 7.84 -1.82 15.39
C ILE A 37 7.07 -1.09 14.28
N PHE A 38 5.79 -0.85 14.51
CA PHE A 38 4.92 -0.04 13.68
C PHE A 38 5.10 1.46 13.97
N LEU A 39 5.34 2.24 12.91
CA LEU A 39 5.71 3.65 13.02
C LEU A 39 4.55 4.61 12.72
N THR A 40 3.55 4.19 11.92
CA THR A 40 2.42 5.05 11.52
C THR A 40 1.36 5.17 12.63
N THR A 41 1.76 5.59 13.82
CA THR A 41 0.89 5.69 15.01
C THR A 41 0.36 7.11 15.27
N GLY A 42 0.65 8.06 14.37
CA GLY A 42 0.32 9.48 14.58
C GLY A 42 1.07 10.11 15.76
N GLY A 43 2.27 9.61 16.08
CA GLY A 43 3.03 9.99 17.29
C GLY A 43 2.52 9.28 18.55
N GLY A 44 2.08 8.03 18.41
CA GLY A 44 1.49 7.21 19.46
C GLY A 44 -0.02 7.40 19.67
N ARG A 45 -0.59 8.53 19.24
CA ARG A 45 -1.97 8.95 19.53
C ARG A 45 -3.07 8.02 19.02
N VAL A 46 -2.73 7.08 18.14
CA VAL A 46 -3.71 6.28 17.40
C VAL A 46 -3.45 4.79 17.47
N ARG A 47 -4.54 4.02 17.68
CA ARG A 47 -4.57 2.57 17.73
C ARG A 47 -5.37 2.01 16.55
N PHE A 48 -4.73 1.23 15.68
CA PHE A 48 -5.35 0.70 14.47
C PHE A 48 -5.91 -0.76 14.57
N ASN A 49 -5.65 -1.54 15.63
CA ASN A 49 -6.17 -2.92 15.84
C ASN A 49 -6.34 -3.26 17.36
N PRO A 50 -7.32 -4.10 17.77
CA PRO A 50 -7.56 -4.46 19.17
C PRO A 50 -6.61 -5.55 19.70
N ASN A 51 -6.56 -5.71 21.03
CA ASN A 51 -5.87 -6.75 21.82
C ASN A 51 -6.18 -6.57 23.34
N ARG A 52 -6.63 -7.64 24.02
CA ARG A 52 -7.22 -7.73 25.38
C ARG A 52 -6.24 -7.95 26.54
N GLU A 53 -5.07 -8.53 26.30
CA GLU A 53 -4.22 -9.05 27.38
C GLU A 53 -3.40 -7.93 28.04
N SER A 54 -4.02 -7.26 29.01
CA SER A 54 -3.48 -6.15 29.81
C SER A 54 -3.46 -4.79 29.10
N PRO A 55 -3.65 -3.66 29.82
CA PRO A 55 -3.30 -2.32 29.33
C PRO A 55 -1.77 -2.14 29.09
N ARG A 56 -1.01 -3.24 28.99
CA ARG A 56 0.45 -3.29 28.79
C ARG A 56 0.97 -4.31 27.75
N LEU A 57 0.16 -5.03 26.95
CA LEU A 57 0.68 -5.80 25.81
C LEU A 57 -0.12 -5.74 24.47
N CYS A 58 0.17 -4.71 23.64
CA CYS A 58 0.49 -4.66 22.20
C CYS A 58 -0.49 -5.34 21.22
N VAL A 59 -1.07 -4.68 20.22
CA VAL A 59 -0.57 -4.54 18.82
C VAL A 59 -0.48 -3.05 18.42
N PHE A 60 -0.97 -2.17 19.30
CA PHE A 60 -1.13 -0.74 19.10
C PHE A 60 -1.15 0.01 20.44
N TYR A 61 0.00 0.11 21.10
CA TYR A 61 0.18 1.18 22.08
C TYR A 61 0.76 2.41 21.40
N ASN A 62 0.78 3.51 22.16
CA ASN A 62 1.64 4.68 21.96
C ASN A 62 3.09 4.33 21.52
N CYS A 63 3.57 3.09 21.71
CA CYS A 63 4.92 2.60 21.40
C CYS A 63 5.07 1.70 20.14
N GLY A 64 4.00 1.35 19.42
CA GLY A 64 4.11 0.69 18.10
C GLY A 64 4.47 -0.80 18.04
N LYS A 65 4.41 -1.59 19.12
CA LYS A 65 4.77 -3.03 19.03
C LYS A 65 3.70 -3.86 18.27
N VAL A 66 4.13 -4.71 17.34
CA VAL A 66 3.27 -5.64 16.57
C VAL A 66 3.09 -6.96 17.34
N CYS A 67 1.86 -7.50 17.44
CA CYS A 67 1.65 -8.86 17.98
C CYS A 67 1.27 -9.89 16.93
N LEU A 68 2.10 -10.92 16.88
CA LEU A 68 1.97 -12.10 16.05
C LEU A 68 2.55 -13.29 16.82
N SER A 69 2.00 -14.48 16.62
CA SER A 69 2.50 -15.69 17.26
C SER A 69 3.93 -16.00 16.80
N LEU A 70 4.22 -15.79 15.52
CA LEU A 70 5.55 -15.89 14.92
C LEU A 70 6.59 -14.95 15.56
N LEU A 71 6.14 -13.86 16.20
CA LEU A 71 7.02 -12.93 16.91
C LEU A 71 7.13 -13.26 18.41
N GLY A 72 6.44 -14.30 18.89
CA GLY A 72 6.38 -14.68 20.30
C GLY A 72 5.63 -13.67 21.17
N THR A 73 4.76 -12.86 20.55
CA THR A 73 4.04 -11.74 21.21
C THR A 73 2.54 -11.99 21.29
N TRP A 74 2.09 -13.13 20.77
CA TRP A 74 0.71 -13.57 20.75
C TRP A 74 0.64 -15.09 20.90
N SER A 75 -0.48 -15.60 21.39
CA SER A 75 -0.73 -17.05 21.45
C SER A 75 -0.81 -17.65 20.06
N GLY A 76 -0.13 -18.79 19.83
CA GLY A 76 -0.15 -19.52 18.57
C GLY A 76 1.19 -20.15 18.23
N PRO A 77 1.38 -20.67 17.00
CA PRO A 77 2.65 -21.24 16.57
C PRO A 77 3.74 -20.17 16.59
N GLY A 78 4.82 -20.47 17.31
CA GLY A 78 5.97 -19.60 17.49
C GLY A 78 6.94 -19.60 16.30
N TRP A 79 7.99 -18.80 16.40
CA TRP A 79 9.09 -18.80 15.43
C TRP A 79 9.82 -20.14 15.41
N VAL A 80 9.96 -20.75 14.24
CA VAL A 80 10.70 -21.99 14.03
C VAL A 80 12.00 -21.69 13.25
N PRO A 81 13.18 -21.86 13.88
CA PRO A 81 14.45 -21.64 13.20
C PRO A 81 14.60 -22.47 11.93
N GLY A 82 14.96 -21.82 10.81
CA GLY A 82 15.18 -22.50 9.53
C GLY A 82 13.92 -22.80 8.71
N GLN A 83 12.72 -22.61 9.28
CA GLN A 83 11.46 -22.71 8.54
C GLN A 83 10.76 -21.35 8.45
N SER A 84 10.70 -20.61 9.56
CA SER A 84 10.10 -19.29 9.58
C SER A 84 10.96 -18.27 8.81
N THR A 85 10.32 -17.45 8.00
CA THR A 85 10.99 -16.43 7.18
C THR A 85 10.48 -15.04 7.51
N LEU A 86 11.32 -14.03 7.21
CA LEU A 86 10.87 -12.63 7.29
C LEU A 86 9.68 -12.36 6.37
N LEU A 87 9.64 -13.00 5.19
CA LEU A 87 8.52 -12.88 4.27
C LEU A 87 7.22 -13.37 4.90
N GLN A 88 7.24 -14.51 5.59
CA GLN A 88 6.08 -15.04 6.33
C GLN A 88 5.57 -14.02 7.37
N VAL A 89 6.47 -13.32 8.06
CA VAL A 89 6.08 -12.25 9.00
C VAL A 89 5.38 -11.10 8.27
N LEU A 90 5.92 -10.64 7.13
CA LEU A 90 5.31 -9.56 6.34
C LEU A 90 3.93 -9.94 5.80
N ILE A 91 3.79 -11.15 5.26
CA ILE A 91 2.52 -11.69 4.79
C ILE A 91 1.54 -11.79 5.97
N SER A 92 1.99 -12.27 7.13
CA SER A 92 1.14 -12.36 8.34
C SER A 92 0.64 -10.99 8.81
N ILE A 93 1.46 -9.94 8.72
CA ILE A 93 1.01 -8.56 9.02
C ILE A 93 -0.12 -8.17 8.07
N GLN A 94 0.03 -8.40 6.77
CA GLN A 94 -0.99 -8.04 5.79
C GLN A 94 -2.28 -8.86 5.96
N SER A 95 -2.15 -10.17 6.20
CA SER A 95 -3.28 -11.11 6.23
C SER A 95 -4.01 -11.20 7.56
N LEU A 96 -3.37 -10.89 8.68
CA LEU A 96 -3.97 -11.03 10.02
C LEU A 96 -4.27 -9.68 10.68
N ILE A 97 -3.49 -8.64 10.36
CA ILE A 97 -3.64 -7.33 11.01
C ILE A 97 -4.46 -6.39 10.13
N LEU A 98 -4.11 -6.29 8.85
CA LEU A 98 -4.75 -5.36 7.91
C LEU A 98 -6.01 -5.96 7.25
N VAL A 99 -6.90 -6.54 8.05
CA VAL A 99 -8.09 -7.27 7.57
C VAL A 99 -9.34 -6.39 7.41
N PRO A 100 -10.41 -6.84 6.71
CA PRO A 100 -11.67 -6.10 6.60
C PRO A 100 -12.40 -5.86 7.93
N ASP A 101 -12.37 -6.83 8.84
CA ASP A 101 -13.04 -6.75 10.15
C ASP A 101 -12.05 -6.93 11.31
N PRO A 102 -11.16 -5.93 11.56
CA PRO A 102 -10.15 -5.99 12.61
C PRO A 102 -10.73 -6.13 14.02
N TYR A 103 -11.99 -5.76 14.23
CA TYR A 103 -12.69 -5.97 15.50
C TYR A 103 -12.61 -7.43 15.97
N PHE A 104 -12.84 -8.40 15.08
CA PHE A 104 -12.86 -9.83 15.45
C PHE A 104 -11.48 -10.45 15.68
N ASN A 105 -10.39 -9.69 15.49
CA ASN A 105 -9.05 -10.14 15.86
C ASN A 105 -8.89 -10.29 17.40
N GLU A 106 -9.80 -9.70 18.17
CA GLU A 106 -9.81 -9.81 19.63
C GLU A 106 -10.29 -11.19 20.11
N PRO A 107 -9.56 -11.91 21.00
CA PRO A 107 -10.01 -13.17 21.56
C PRO A 107 -11.34 -13.04 22.30
N GLY A 108 -12.27 -13.94 21.96
CA GLY A 108 -13.61 -13.98 22.54
C GLY A 108 -14.62 -13.09 21.82
N TRP A 109 -14.22 -12.31 20.83
CA TRP A 109 -15.16 -11.59 19.96
C TRP A 109 -15.46 -12.37 18.67
N GLN A 110 -14.67 -13.38 18.33
CA GLN A 110 -14.90 -14.22 17.14
C GLN A 110 -16.29 -14.86 17.14
N SER A 111 -16.77 -15.30 18.32
CA SER A 111 -18.10 -15.92 18.47
C SER A 111 -19.26 -14.96 18.24
N SER A 112 -19.00 -13.64 18.25
CA SER A 112 -20.01 -12.62 17.96
C SER A 112 -20.12 -12.28 16.46
N ARG A 113 -19.24 -12.84 15.62
CA ARG A 113 -19.28 -12.63 14.17
C ARG A 113 -20.57 -13.19 13.58
N GLY A 114 -21.24 -12.39 12.74
CA GLY A 114 -22.54 -12.75 12.16
C GLY A 114 -23.72 -12.53 13.09
N THR A 115 -23.49 -12.01 14.31
CA THR A 115 -24.57 -11.51 15.17
C THR A 115 -24.81 -10.03 14.90
N PRO A 116 -26.06 -9.53 14.95
CA PRO A 116 -26.35 -8.12 14.73
C PRO A 116 -25.55 -7.19 15.66
N HIS A 117 -25.31 -7.63 16.90
CA HIS A 117 -24.52 -6.87 17.88
C HIS A 117 -23.03 -6.84 17.51
N GLY A 118 -22.41 -7.99 17.24
CA GLY A 118 -20.99 -8.06 16.87
C GLY A 118 -20.70 -7.31 15.58
N ASP A 119 -21.57 -7.42 14.58
CA ASP A 119 -21.42 -6.71 13.31
C ASP A 119 -21.57 -5.19 13.47
N ALA A 120 -22.46 -4.73 14.36
CA ALA A 120 -22.57 -3.31 14.69
C ALA A 120 -21.31 -2.76 15.36
N GLN A 121 -20.71 -3.53 16.28
CA GLN A 121 -19.43 -3.16 16.91
C GLN A 121 -18.28 -3.16 15.90
N SER A 122 -18.22 -4.16 15.01
CA SER A 122 -17.23 -4.21 13.92
C SER A 122 -17.32 -2.98 13.02
N ARG A 123 -18.54 -2.60 12.59
CA ARG A 123 -18.76 -1.39 11.79
C ARG A 123 -18.30 -0.12 12.50
N ALA A 124 -18.66 0.06 13.78
CA ALA A 124 -18.22 1.21 14.56
C ALA A 124 -16.69 1.28 14.70
N TYR A 125 -16.06 0.11 14.91
CA TYR A 125 -14.61 0.00 14.96
C TYR A 125 -13.97 0.38 13.61
N ASN A 126 -14.49 -0.17 12.51
CA ASN A 126 -14.03 0.13 11.15
C ASN A 126 -14.12 1.61 10.82
N THR A 127 -15.20 2.30 11.23
CA THR A 127 -15.34 3.75 11.06
C THR A 127 -14.19 4.52 11.73
N ASN A 128 -13.82 4.14 12.96
CA ASN A 128 -12.68 4.76 13.64
C ASN A 128 -11.36 4.46 12.93
N ILE A 129 -11.14 3.23 12.48
CA ILE A 129 -9.94 2.87 11.72
C ILE A 129 -9.84 3.66 10.42
N ARG A 130 -10.94 3.83 9.68
CA ARG A 130 -10.98 4.67 8.48
C ARG A 130 -10.52 6.10 8.78
N ARG A 131 -11.01 6.72 9.87
CA ARG A 131 -10.55 8.05 10.31
C ARG A 131 -9.05 8.13 10.52
N TYR A 132 -8.50 7.11 11.17
CA TYR A 132 -7.07 6.99 11.43
C TYR A 132 -6.26 6.78 10.15
N THR A 133 -6.74 5.94 9.24
CA THR A 133 -6.11 5.71 7.93
C THR A 133 -6.05 7.01 7.13
N VAL A 134 -7.16 7.75 7.05
CA VAL A 134 -7.21 9.03 6.34
C VAL A 134 -6.24 10.04 6.95
N ALA A 135 -6.26 10.21 8.26
CA ALA A 135 -5.45 11.23 8.93
C ALA A 135 -3.95 10.88 8.94
N HIS A 136 -3.59 9.66 9.31
CA HIS A 136 -2.19 9.35 9.62
C HIS A 136 -1.50 8.51 8.55
N ALA A 137 -2.24 7.66 7.83
CA ALA A 137 -1.68 6.81 6.79
C ALA A 137 -1.82 7.41 5.38
N ILE A 138 -2.47 8.58 5.24
CA ILE A 138 -2.62 9.32 3.96
C ILE A 138 -2.29 10.80 4.14
N GLU A 139 -3.11 11.56 4.87
CA GLU A 139 -3.00 13.03 5.03
C GLU A 139 -1.63 13.45 5.56
N ASP A 140 -1.20 12.89 6.70
CA ASP A 140 0.09 13.19 7.32
C ASP A 140 1.27 12.87 6.38
N HIS A 141 1.23 11.77 5.63
CA HIS A 141 2.32 11.41 4.71
C HIS A 141 2.42 12.38 3.54
N ILE A 142 1.30 12.69 2.89
CA ILE A 142 1.30 13.63 1.76
C ILE A 142 1.73 15.02 2.25
N SER A 143 1.21 15.46 3.40
CA SER A 143 1.58 16.73 4.03
C SER A 143 3.07 16.81 4.38
N ALA A 144 3.62 15.74 4.95
CA ALA A 144 5.05 15.68 5.28
C ALA A 144 5.96 15.69 4.05
N ILE A 145 5.55 15.03 2.96
CA ILE A 145 6.26 15.04 1.67
C ILE A 145 6.25 16.46 1.08
N LEU A 146 5.08 17.07 0.95
CA LEU A 146 4.93 18.45 0.44
C LEU A 146 5.70 19.47 1.30
N GLY A 147 5.69 19.27 2.61
CA GLY A 147 6.42 20.10 3.58
C GLY A 147 7.91 19.83 3.66
N LYS A 148 8.46 18.86 2.90
CA LYS A 148 9.87 18.42 2.96
C LYS A 148 10.32 18.02 4.37
N ARG A 149 9.39 17.51 5.17
CA ARG A 149 9.58 17.05 6.56
C ARG A 149 9.29 15.55 6.69
N ASN A 150 9.26 14.83 5.58
CA ASN A 150 9.01 13.40 5.56
C ASN A 150 10.14 12.66 6.30
N PRO A 151 9.83 11.94 7.40
CA PRO A 151 10.83 11.16 8.14
C PRO A 151 11.28 9.89 7.37
N PHE A 152 10.55 9.50 6.33
CA PHE A 152 10.78 8.28 5.54
C PHE A 152 11.20 8.62 4.11
N GLN A 153 12.34 9.29 3.97
CA GLN A 153 12.85 9.79 2.67
C GLN A 153 13.08 8.64 1.67
N GLU A 154 13.49 7.47 2.15
CA GLU A 154 13.73 6.28 1.35
C GLU A 154 12.46 5.76 0.64
N PHE A 155 11.28 6.01 1.21
CA PHE A 155 9.99 5.60 0.63
C PHE A 155 9.28 6.74 -0.09
N GLU A 156 9.82 7.95 -0.10
CA GLU A 156 9.15 9.13 -0.65
C GLU A 156 8.74 8.93 -2.11
N THR A 157 9.65 8.44 -2.95
CA THR A 157 9.35 8.20 -4.37
C THR A 157 8.26 7.15 -4.56
N VAL A 158 8.25 6.11 -3.72
CA VAL A 158 7.23 5.04 -3.78
C VAL A 158 5.88 5.57 -3.33
N MET A 159 5.84 6.31 -2.22
CA MET A 159 4.62 6.95 -1.71
C MET A 159 4.02 7.93 -2.71
N ILE A 160 4.84 8.81 -3.31
CA ILE A 160 4.39 9.75 -4.34
C ILE A 160 3.76 9.01 -5.51
N LYS A 161 4.44 7.99 -6.04
CA LYS A 161 3.91 7.18 -7.14
C LYS A 161 2.61 6.49 -6.76
N HIS A 162 2.53 5.87 -5.58
CA HIS A 162 1.31 5.22 -5.08
C HIS A 162 0.13 6.20 -5.04
N TYR A 163 0.30 7.35 -4.41
CA TYR A 163 -0.78 8.34 -4.28
C TYR A 163 -1.21 8.95 -5.61
N LEU A 164 -0.26 9.20 -6.53
CA LEU A 164 -0.57 9.78 -7.84
C LEU A 164 -1.23 8.77 -8.78
N LEU A 165 -0.70 7.54 -8.85
CA LEU A 165 -1.25 6.49 -9.71
C LEU A 165 -2.65 6.07 -9.26
N LYS A 166 -2.89 5.94 -7.95
CA LYS A 166 -4.19 5.54 -7.39
C LYS A 166 -5.09 6.73 -7.02
N ARG A 167 -4.76 7.97 -7.43
CA ARG A 167 -5.45 9.19 -6.96
C ARG A 167 -6.98 9.13 -7.09
N ILE A 168 -7.48 8.67 -8.24
CA ILE A 168 -8.92 8.62 -8.53
C ILE A 168 -9.58 7.57 -7.65
N GLN A 169 -8.94 6.41 -7.51
CA GLN A 169 -9.42 5.32 -6.65
C GLN A 169 -9.46 5.75 -5.19
N ILE A 170 -8.40 6.41 -4.70
CA ILE A 170 -8.33 6.94 -3.34
C ILE A 170 -9.43 7.97 -3.10
N GLN A 171 -9.59 8.95 -3.99
CA GLN A 171 -10.65 9.96 -3.85
C GLN A 171 -12.05 9.32 -3.80
N ASN A 172 -12.35 8.39 -4.71
CA ASN A 172 -13.64 7.71 -4.75
C ASN A 172 -13.89 6.89 -3.47
N GLN A 173 -12.89 6.16 -3.01
CA GLN A 173 -12.96 5.41 -1.75
C GLN A 173 -13.23 6.33 -0.56
N LEU A 174 -12.47 7.43 -0.45
CA LEU A 174 -12.62 8.37 0.65
C LEU A 174 -14.00 9.03 0.65
N TRP A 175 -14.51 9.42 -0.51
CA TRP A 175 -15.87 9.94 -0.64
C TRP A 175 -16.94 8.89 -0.34
N SER A 176 -16.69 7.61 -0.64
CA SER A 176 -17.57 6.52 -0.20
C SER A 176 -17.61 6.44 1.33
N TRP A 177 -16.48 6.56 2.02
CA TRP A 177 -16.45 6.55 3.49
C TRP A 177 -17.13 7.76 4.12
N VAL A 178 -17.15 8.91 3.44
CA VAL A 178 -17.90 10.10 3.89
C VAL A 178 -19.40 9.85 3.89
N LYS A 179 -19.92 9.00 2.99
CA LYS A 179 -21.36 8.62 3.00
C LYS A 179 -21.74 7.89 4.29
N ASP A 180 -20.83 7.05 4.79
CA ASP A 180 -21.02 6.30 6.04
C ASP A 180 -20.72 7.17 7.28
N ASP A 181 -19.80 8.13 7.16
CA ASP A 181 -19.34 8.98 8.25
C ASP A 181 -19.04 10.41 7.80
N GLN A 182 -20.03 11.28 7.96
CA GLN A 182 -19.96 12.67 7.51
C GLN A 182 -18.85 13.48 8.20
N THR A 183 -18.36 13.04 9.36
CA THR A 183 -17.27 13.73 10.08
C THR A 183 -15.95 13.74 9.29
N LEU A 184 -15.78 12.80 8.35
CA LEU A 184 -14.61 12.71 7.48
C LEU A 184 -14.57 13.78 6.39
N ARG A 185 -15.70 14.44 6.08
CA ARG A 185 -15.84 15.31 4.90
C ARG A 185 -14.75 16.38 4.80
N SER A 186 -14.46 17.07 5.90
CA SER A 186 -13.42 18.11 5.92
C SER A 186 -12.03 17.53 5.65
N LYS A 187 -11.69 16.41 6.31
CA LYS A 187 -10.41 15.73 6.11
C LYS A 187 -10.24 15.20 4.69
N VAL A 188 -11.28 14.59 4.12
CA VAL A 188 -11.24 14.09 2.75
C VAL A 188 -11.05 15.25 1.75
N GLY A 189 -11.73 16.39 1.97
CA GLY A 189 -11.48 17.61 1.19
C GLY A 189 -10.02 18.07 1.24
N ASN A 190 -9.42 18.08 2.43
CA ASN A 190 -8.00 18.41 2.59
C ASN A 190 -7.09 17.43 1.85
N VAL A 191 -7.33 16.12 1.97
CA VAL A 191 -6.56 15.10 1.26
C VAL A 191 -6.66 15.28 -0.26
N CYS A 192 -7.85 15.57 -0.80
CA CYS A 192 -8.02 15.84 -2.23
C CYS A 192 -7.18 17.05 -2.68
N ASN A 193 -7.17 18.12 -1.90
CA ASN A 193 -6.35 19.31 -2.18
C ASN A 193 -4.85 18.98 -2.12
N LEU A 194 -4.41 18.21 -1.13
CA LEU A 194 -3.02 17.78 -1.00
C LEU A 194 -2.58 16.89 -2.17
N LEU A 195 -3.43 15.97 -2.63
CA LEU A 195 -3.17 15.15 -3.81
C LEU A 195 -3.00 15.99 -5.07
N ALA A 196 -3.84 17.01 -5.26
CA ALA A 196 -3.72 17.94 -6.39
C ALA A 196 -2.43 18.77 -6.32
N GLN A 197 -2.03 19.22 -5.13
CA GLN A 197 -0.75 19.91 -4.93
C GLN A 197 0.44 19.00 -5.22
N LEU A 198 0.38 17.74 -4.77
CA LEU A 198 1.43 16.74 -5.03
C LEU A 198 1.63 16.48 -6.52
N GLU A 199 0.54 16.42 -7.28
CA GLU A 199 0.59 16.28 -8.73
C GLU A 199 1.27 17.48 -9.40
N GLN A 200 0.92 18.70 -8.99
CA GLN A 200 1.51 19.91 -9.55
C GLN A 200 3.02 19.98 -9.27
N ASP A 201 3.45 19.65 -8.06
CA ASP A 201 4.87 19.64 -7.70
C ASP A 201 5.66 18.57 -8.47
N HIS A 202 5.10 17.36 -8.58
CA HIS A 202 5.70 16.27 -9.34
C HIS A 202 5.77 16.58 -10.84
N GLY A 203 4.73 17.19 -11.40
CA GLY A 203 4.67 17.64 -12.80
C GLY A 203 5.69 18.74 -13.13
N LYS A 204 6.00 19.64 -12.20
CA LYS A 204 7.05 20.67 -12.36
C LYS A 204 8.45 20.05 -12.34
N CYS A 205 8.70 19.11 -11.42
CA CYS A 205 10.00 18.45 -11.27
C CYS A 205 10.35 17.59 -12.50
N THR A 206 9.38 16.85 -13.04
CA THR A 206 9.56 16.03 -14.25
C THR A 206 9.83 16.87 -15.50
N LYS A 207 9.09 17.98 -15.70
CA LYS A 207 9.35 18.92 -16.81
C LYS A 207 10.73 19.57 -16.71
N THR A 208 11.16 19.95 -15.51
CA THR A 208 12.48 20.56 -15.28
C THR A 208 13.63 19.59 -15.57
N LYS A 209 13.50 18.31 -15.16
CA LYS A 209 14.47 17.25 -15.50
C LYS A 209 14.51 16.97 -17.01
N LYS A 210 13.36 16.93 -17.70
CA LYS A 210 13.30 16.79 -19.16
C LYS A 210 13.98 17.96 -19.90
N ARG A 211 13.87 19.18 -19.36
CA ARG A 211 14.53 20.37 -19.92
C ARG A 211 16.05 20.33 -19.74
N ARG A 212 16.54 19.92 -18.55
CA ARG A 212 17.99 19.76 -18.28
C ARG A 212 18.62 18.66 -19.15
N LYS A 213 17.91 17.54 -19.35
CA LYS A 213 18.37 16.44 -20.22
C LYS A 213 18.38 16.81 -21.72
N ARG A 214 17.68 17.89 -22.12
CA ARG A 214 17.68 18.45 -23.47
C ARG A 214 18.68 19.59 -23.68
N SER A 215 19.30 20.09 -22.61
CA SER A 215 20.12 21.31 -22.63
C SER A 215 21.57 21.09 -22.23
N GLU A 216 22.06 19.84 -22.23
CA GLU A 216 23.51 19.61 -22.22
C GLU A 216 24.02 19.79 -23.66
N PRO A 217 24.79 20.86 -23.96
CA PRO A 217 25.48 20.92 -25.23
C PRO A 217 26.52 19.80 -25.24
N ILE A 218 26.53 19.03 -26.33
CA ILE A 218 27.63 18.11 -26.62
C ILE A 218 28.87 18.98 -26.81
N CYS A 219 29.74 19.07 -25.81
CA CYS A 219 31.08 19.59 -25.98
C CYS A 219 31.86 18.58 -26.83
N LEU A 220 31.96 18.84 -28.13
CA LEU A 220 32.96 18.20 -28.97
C LEU A 220 34.28 18.92 -28.72
N ASP A 221 35.09 18.39 -27.81
CA ASP A 221 36.48 18.82 -27.65
C ASP A 221 37.22 18.50 -28.96
N GLY A 222 37.55 19.56 -29.70
CA GLY A 222 38.41 19.50 -30.86
C GLY A 222 39.86 19.34 -30.44
N THR A 223 40.48 18.23 -30.83
CA THR A 223 41.92 18.20 -31.12
C THR A 223 42.16 17.46 -32.43
N SER A 224 42.85 18.16 -33.32
CA SER A 224 43.20 17.74 -34.68
C SER A 224 44.32 16.71 -34.69
N SER A 225 44.22 15.69 -35.55
CA SER A 225 45.35 15.27 -36.40
C SER A 225 44.91 14.34 -37.54
N GLY A 226 45.31 14.75 -38.76
CA GLY A 226 45.61 13.99 -39.99
C GLY A 226 44.87 12.70 -40.35
N GLY A 227 44.21 12.71 -41.52
CA GLY A 227 43.85 11.48 -42.24
C GLY A 227 42.96 11.71 -43.46
N THR A 228 43.56 11.65 -44.65
CA THR A 228 42.94 11.71 -45.99
C THR A 228 41.80 10.71 -46.21
N SER A 229 40.74 11.09 -46.96
CA SER A 229 40.26 10.39 -48.19
C SER A 229 38.77 10.63 -48.51
N LYS A 230 38.55 11.14 -49.73
CA LYS A 230 37.41 10.96 -50.68
C LYS A 230 35.96 11.28 -50.24
N ARG A 231 35.42 12.28 -50.94
CA ARG A 231 33.99 12.66 -51.04
C ARG A 231 33.32 11.82 -52.16
N PRO A 232 32.06 11.38 -52.00
CA PRO A 232 31.13 11.28 -53.12
C PRO A 232 30.03 12.32 -52.96
N THR A 233 29.77 13.01 -54.07
CA THR A 233 28.64 13.92 -54.31
C THR A 233 27.35 13.11 -54.49
N VAL A 234 26.27 13.46 -53.78
CA VAL A 234 24.90 12.99 -54.08
C VAL A 234 24.00 14.21 -54.31
N ASN A 235 23.22 14.10 -55.38
CA ASN A 235 22.47 15.15 -56.07
C ASN A 235 21.10 15.41 -55.38
N PRO A 236 20.53 16.64 -55.37
CA PRO A 236 19.42 17.00 -54.48
C PRO A 236 17.99 16.57 -54.87
N ASN A 237 17.79 15.69 -55.86
CA ASN A 237 16.44 15.43 -56.40
C ASN A 237 16.07 13.93 -56.42
N GLU A 238 15.87 13.34 -55.24
CA GLU A 238 15.07 12.11 -55.12
C GLU A 238 14.06 12.21 -53.96
N PRO A 239 12.81 11.74 -54.15
CA PRO A 239 11.71 11.91 -53.20
C PRO A 239 11.80 10.93 -52.02
N ILE A 240 11.44 11.44 -50.83
CA ILE A 240 11.44 10.73 -49.55
C ILE A 240 10.16 9.89 -49.41
N SER A 241 10.30 8.58 -49.19
CA SER A 241 9.18 7.69 -48.82
C SER A 241 8.89 7.80 -47.31
N LEU A 242 7.63 8.12 -46.99
CA LEU A 242 7.07 8.11 -45.64
C LEU A 242 6.34 6.79 -45.43
N ASP A 243 6.88 5.91 -44.58
CA ASP A 243 6.10 4.79 -44.04
C ASP A 243 5.37 5.27 -42.78
N SER A 244 4.09 5.53 -42.95
CA SER A 244 3.07 5.49 -41.92
C SER A 244 2.66 4.04 -41.72
N ASP A 245 2.56 3.56 -40.49
CA ASP A 245 1.49 2.62 -40.11
C ASP A 245 1.23 2.69 -38.60
N VAL A 246 -0.05 2.96 -38.33
CA VAL A 246 -0.75 2.89 -37.06
C VAL A 246 -1.55 1.60 -37.15
N GLU A 247 -1.38 0.67 -36.22
CA GLU A 247 -2.37 -0.40 -36.02
C GLU A 247 -2.76 -0.50 -34.54
N GLU A 248 -4.04 -0.20 -34.30
CA GLU A 248 -4.87 -0.70 -33.21
C GLU A 248 -4.98 -2.22 -33.29
N MET A 249 -5.01 -2.92 -32.14
CA MET A 249 -5.79 -4.14 -32.01
C MET A 249 -6.49 -4.17 -30.64
N GLU A 250 -7.82 -4.09 -30.71
CA GLU A 250 -8.78 -4.56 -29.71
C GLU A 250 -8.96 -6.09 -29.87
N GLU A 251 -9.14 -6.81 -28.77
CA GLU A 251 -9.86 -8.10 -28.72
C GLU A 251 -10.85 -7.98 -27.54
N VAL A 252 -12.13 -7.71 -27.81
CA VAL A 252 -13.25 -8.61 -28.15
C VAL A 252 -13.71 -9.47 -26.96
N ILE A 253 -14.97 -9.23 -26.63
CA ILE A 253 -15.77 -9.78 -25.54
C ILE A 253 -16.62 -10.89 -26.18
N ASP A 254 -16.54 -12.12 -25.67
CA ASP A 254 -17.53 -13.16 -25.99
C ASP A 254 -18.53 -13.30 -24.84
N VAL A 255 -19.79 -13.09 -25.20
CA VAL A 255 -20.98 -13.33 -24.40
C VAL A 255 -21.68 -14.51 -25.06
N ASP A 256 -21.82 -15.62 -24.33
CA ASP A 256 -22.91 -16.57 -24.56
C ASP A 256 -23.37 -17.10 -23.21
N GLY A 257 -24.67 -16.98 -22.97
CA GLY A 257 -25.35 -17.47 -21.78
C GLY A 257 -26.06 -18.79 -22.06
N ASP A 258 -26.38 -19.52 -20.99
CA ASP A 258 -27.57 -20.35 -20.98
C ASP A 258 -28.07 -20.59 -19.55
N GLU A 259 -29.38 -20.42 -19.36
CA GLU A 259 -30.12 -20.71 -18.13
C GLU A 259 -30.51 -22.20 -18.07
N HIS A 260 -30.39 -22.84 -16.90
CA HIS A 260 -31.47 -23.71 -16.42
C HIS A 260 -31.49 -23.96 -14.91
N THR A 261 -32.73 -24.16 -14.46
CA THR A 261 -33.31 -24.15 -13.11
C THR A 261 -33.11 -25.44 -12.29
N GLY A 262 -33.20 -25.36 -10.95
CA GLY A 262 -33.76 -26.45 -10.11
C GLY A 262 -33.24 -26.60 -8.67
N LYS A 263 -34.18 -26.52 -7.69
CA LYS A 263 -34.09 -26.89 -6.25
C LYS A 263 -33.62 -28.37 -6.08
N SER A 264 -33.07 -28.87 -4.96
CA SER A 264 -33.52 -28.84 -3.55
C SER A 264 -32.51 -29.58 -2.63
N ASP A 265 -32.59 -29.25 -1.33
CA ASP A 265 -32.36 -30.07 -0.11
C ASP A 265 -30.97 -30.49 0.43
N GLU A 266 -30.76 -30.07 1.70
CA GLU A 266 -30.29 -30.82 2.88
C GLU A 266 -28.83 -31.33 2.97
N ALA A 267 -28.05 -30.80 3.93
CA ALA A 267 -27.41 -31.59 5.01
C ALA A 267 -26.32 -30.81 5.79
N THR A 268 -26.42 -30.95 7.10
CA THR A 268 -25.51 -30.65 8.19
C THR A 268 -24.06 -31.16 7.99
N ALA A 269 -23.05 -30.32 8.18
CA ALA A 269 -21.70 -30.79 8.57
C ALA A 269 -20.87 -29.67 9.24
N LYS A 270 -20.67 -29.80 10.56
CA LYS A 270 -19.54 -29.22 11.29
C LYS A 270 -18.24 -29.73 10.65
N LYS A 271 -17.33 -28.84 10.29
CA LYS A 271 -15.90 -29.17 10.16
C LYS A 271 -15.04 -28.00 10.61
N ASP A 272 -14.28 -28.26 11.65
CA ASP A 272 -13.16 -27.46 12.11
C ASP A 272 -12.22 -27.18 10.94
N SER A 273 -11.94 -25.90 10.68
CA SER A 273 -10.84 -25.48 9.81
C SER A 273 -9.75 -24.86 10.66
N ILE A 274 -8.90 -25.74 11.19
CA ILE A 274 -7.51 -25.43 11.51
C ILE A 274 -6.84 -25.14 10.17
N ILE A 275 -6.44 -23.89 9.94
CA ILE A 275 -5.66 -23.54 8.76
C ILE A 275 -4.20 -23.82 9.11
N ASP A 276 -3.76 -25.03 8.78
CA ASP A 276 -2.36 -25.41 8.73
C ASP A 276 -1.78 -24.91 7.41
N LEU A 277 -0.80 -24.00 7.48
CA LEU A 277 0.00 -23.58 6.32
C LEU A 277 1.39 -24.19 6.49
N THR A 278 1.53 -25.43 6.03
CA THR A 278 2.80 -26.06 5.66
C THR A 278 3.29 -25.53 4.31
#